data_AF-J9SP36-F1
#
_entry.id   AF-J9SP36-F1
#
_cell.length_a   1.000
_cell.length_b   1.000
_cell.length_c   1.000
_cell.angle_alpha   90.00
_cell.angle_beta   90.00
_cell.angle_gamma   90.00
#
_symmetry.space_group_name_H-M   'P 1'
#
loop_
_entity.id
_entity.type
_entity.pdbx_description
1 polymer ?
#
loop_
_entity_poly.entity_id
_entity_poly.type
_entity_poly.pdbx_seq_one_letter_code
_entity_poly.pdbx_strand_id
1 'polypeptide(L)'
;MSTAEDRSFLSRDDVAHLLVDFDGVCWWCRSRPATTGEHKYKASDLVRLMSGDTLLWGDDTGQRREIRGKSGVKRDRYGVVKFPKSMCDRCNNARSQPFDLAYDTFSDYLVTHPYARHLPGIGFADVYGMGWQPTVLNLARYYAKHFGCQMVRTGIEVPQSVRDFLNGADDMIDAHMALVTTDSIHDSPARKGLTISPGAVFLKPDYSRVDGCVFACYVGSIGVRYEWRRTGIPDNNRSQFFHHPNPLINCFANETQVVHGEPRPQGKIARLFQWLNKPSN
;
A
#
# COMPACT_ATOMS: atom_id res chain seq x y z
N MET A 1 -37.47 -15.99 -12.00
CA MET A 1 -36.05 -16.21 -12.35
C MET A 1 -35.23 -15.46 -11.34
N SER A 2 -34.57 -16.21 -10.46
CA SER A 2 -33.80 -15.70 -9.33
C SER A 2 -32.63 -14.85 -9.81
N THR A 3 -32.57 -13.60 -9.36
CA THR A 3 -31.38 -12.76 -9.46
C THR A 3 -30.25 -13.44 -8.70
N ALA A 4 -29.10 -13.62 -9.36
CA ALA A 4 -27.89 -14.13 -8.74
C ALA A 4 -27.58 -13.30 -7.49
N GLU A 5 -27.52 -13.97 -6.35
CA GLU A 5 -27.34 -13.38 -5.03
C GLU A 5 -26.07 -12.53 -4.97
N ASP A 6 -26.28 -11.33 -4.42
CA ASP A 6 -25.27 -10.43 -3.91
C ASP A 6 -24.20 -11.22 -3.13
N ARG A 7 -22.95 -11.20 -3.61
CA ARG A 7 -21.81 -11.80 -2.92
C ARG A 7 -21.55 -10.96 -1.67
N SER A 8 -22.33 -11.24 -0.63
CA SER A 8 -22.36 -10.53 0.63
C SER A 8 -20.95 -10.36 1.18
N PHE A 9 -20.53 -9.11 1.32
CA PHE A 9 -19.35 -8.78 2.10
C PHE A 9 -19.61 -9.23 3.54
N LEU A 10 -18.83 -10.18 4.02
CA LEU A 10 -18.85 -10.57 5.43
C LEU A 10 -18.26 -9.47 6.29
N SER A 11 -18.86 -9.25 7.47
CA SER A 11 -18.27 -8.39 8.48
C SER A 11 -17.01 -9.03 9.06
N ARG A 12 -16.19 -8.25 9.77
CA ARG A 12 -15.03 -8.78 10.50
C ARG A 12 -15.46 -9.83 11.53
N ASP A 13 -16.60 -9.63 12.17
CA ASP A 13 -17.08 -10.50 13.25
C ASP A 13 -17.48 -11.87 12.72
N ASP A 14 -18.05 -11.94 11.50
CA ASP A 14 -18.41 -13.20 10.83
C ASP A 14 -17.19 -14.11 10.60
N VAL A 15 -16.00 -13.52 10.50
CA VAL A 15 -14.76 -14.22 10.14
C VAL A 15 -13.73 -14.20 11.26
N ALA A 16 -14.09 -13.71 12.46
CA ALA A 16 -13.15 -13.51 13.56
C ALA A 16 -12.41 -14.80 13.97
N HIS A 17 -13.08 -15.95 13.88
CA HIS A 17 -12.52 -17.27 14.16
C HIS A 17 -11.41 -17.71 13.19
N LEU A 18 -11.26 -17.05 12.05
CA LEU A 18 -10.21 -17.29 11.06
C LEU A 18 -9.03 -16.32 11.21
N LEU A 19 -9.18 -15.29 12.05
CA LEU A 19 -8.16 -14.29 12.30
C LEU A 19 -7.23 -14.74 13.42
N VAL A 20 -5.96 -14.37 13.30
CA VAL A 20 -4.91 -14.72 14.24
C VAL A 20 -4.73 -13.59 15.24
N ASP A 21 -4.74 -13.94 16.52
CA ASP A 21 -4.40 -13.02 17.59
C ASP A 21 -2.92 -12.66 17.55
N PHE A 22 -2.62 -11.38 17.79
CA PHE A 22 -1.24 -10.93 17.80
C PHE A 22 -0.52 -11.42 19.06
N ASP A 23 0.53 -12.22 18.88
CA ASP A 23 1.30 -12.87 19.94
C ASP A 23 2.29 -11.96 20.68
N GLY A 24 2.35 -10.67 20.35
CA GLY A 24 3.26 -9.71 20.98
C GLY A 24 4.70 -9.78 20.45
N VAL A 25 5.01 -10.65 19.49
CA VAL A 25 6.35 -10.81 18.91
C VAL A 25 6.43 -10.06 17.58
N CYS A 26 7.56 -9.39 17.33
CA CYS A 26 7.83 -8.69 16.08
C CYS A 26 7.57 -9.61 14.88
N TRP A 27 6.57 -9.25 14.06
CA TRP A 27 6.14 -10.12 12.96
C TRP A 27 7.25 -10.32 11.91
N TRP A 28 8.19 -9.38 11.76
CA TRP A 28 9.28 -9.50 10.80
C TRP A 28 10.39 -10.44 11.30
N CYS A 29 10.99 -10.19 12.47
CA CYS A 29 12.14 -11.00 12.93
C CYS A 29 11.79 -12.21 13.78
N ARG A 30 10.53 -12.31 14.26
CA ARG A 30 9.99 -13.41 15.08
C ARG A 30 10.85 -13.78 16.31
N SER A 31 11.67 -12.86 16.80
CA SER A 31 12.67 -13.12 17.85
C SER A 31 12.74 -12.05 18.94
N ARG A 32 11.99 -10.94 18.80
CA ARG A 32 11.99 -9.82 19.74
C ARG A 32 10.57 -9.35 20.03
N PRO A 33 10.29 -8.81 21.22
CA PRO A 33 9.00 -8.19 21.52
C PRO A 33 8.66 -7.05 20.54
N ALA A 34 7.40 -6.94 20.17
CA ALA A 34 6.87 -5.86 19.34
C ALA A 34 6.57 -4.63 20.20
N THR A 35 7.55 -3.74 20.32
CA THR A 35 7.47 -2.55 21.16
C THR A 35 7.08 -1.29 20.40
N THR A 36 7.08 -1.34 19.06
CA THR A 36 6.88 -0.19 18.17
C THR A 36 5.74 -0.43 17.19
N GLY A 37 5.07 0.65 16.80
CA GLY A 37 4.05 0.67 15.75
C GLY A 37 4.52 1.51 14.58
N GLU A 38 4.37 0.98 13.38
CA GLU A 38 4.70 1.68 12.14
C GLU A 38 3.70 2.80 11.87
N HIS A 39 4.13 3.93 11.30
CA HIS A 39 3.18 4.97 10.91
C HIS A 39 2.35 4.51 9.71
N LYS A 40 1.03 4.75 9.74
CA LYS A 40 0.13 4.50 8.60
C LYS A 40 0.49 5.39 7.40
N TYR A 41 1.04 6.56 7.69
CA TYR A 41 1.59 7.47 6.69
C TYR A 41 2.88 8.07 7.25
N LYS A 42 3.87 8.30 6.40
CA LYS A 42 5.15 8.83 6.85
C LYS A 42 4.97 10.20 7.53
N ALA A 43 5.68 10.40 8.64
CA ALA A 43 5.57 11.65 9.40
C ALA A 43 5.96 12.88 8.58
N SER A 44 6.93 12.77 7.67
CA SER A 44 7.31 13.82 6.71
C SER A 44 6.13 14.21 5.83
N ASP A 45 5.41 13.24 5.26
CA ASP A 45 4.24 13.48 4.42
C ASP A 45 3.10 14.13 5.19
N LEU A 46 2.83 13.66 6.40
CA LEU A 46 1.79 14.23 7.26
C LEU A 46 2.10 15.69 7.62
N VAL A 47 3.37 15.99 7.90
CA VAL A 47 3.83 17.36 8.16
C VAL A 47 3.71 18.23 6.91
N ARG A 48 4.00 17.69 5.72
CA ARG A 48 3.86 18.39 4.44
C ARG A 48 2.41 18.75 4.12
N LEU A 49 1.43 17.96 4.60
CA LEU A 49 0.01 18.22 4.43
C LEU A 49 -0.60 19.18 5.46
N MET A 50 0.16 19.59 6.50
CA MET A 50 -0.37 20.50 7.50
C MET A 50 -0.63 21.88 6.87
N SER A 51 -1.85 22.38 7.05
CA SER A 51 -2.20 23.76 6.72
C SER A 51 -2.02 24.61 7.98
N GLY A 52 -0.93 25.39 8.03
CA GLY A 52 -0.49 26.01 9.26
C GLY A 52 -0.04 24.95 10.28
N ASP A 53 -0.75 24.87 11.41
CA ASP A 53 -0.45 23.92 12.49
C ASP A 53 -1.46 22.76 12.58
N THR A 54 -2.32 22.58 11.58
CA THR A 54 -3.44 21.62 11.62
C THR A 54 -3.41 20.63 10.47
N LEU A 55 -3.65 19.35 10.79
CA LEU A 55 -3.91 18.27 9.85
C LEU A 55 -5.30 17.68 10.10
N LEU A 56 -6.11 17.53 9.05
CA LEU A 56 -7.38 16.82 9.12
C LEU A 56 -7.16 15.32 8.91
N TRP A 57 -7.64 14.53 9.86
CA TRP A 57 -7.57 13.07 9.84
C TRP A 57 -8.98 12.49 9.77
N GLY A 58 -9.23 11.63 8.77
CA GLY A 58 -10.47 10.86 8.65
C GLY A 58 -10.24 9.38 8.89
N ASP A 59 -11.26 8.69 9.39
CA ASP A 59 -11.29 7.22 9.44
C ASP A 59 -12.42 6.64 8.58
N ASP A 60 -12.47 5.31 8.55
CA ASP A 60 -13.44 4.50 7.81
C ASP A 60 -14.87 4.58 8.36
N THR A 61 -15.06 5.15 9.56
CA THR A 61 -16.39 5.42 10.14
C THR A 61 -16.93 6.79 9.77
N GLY A 62 -16.17 7.57 8.99
CA GLY A 62 -16.50 8.94 8.62
C GLY A 62 -16.21 9.96 9.72
N GLN A 63 -15.63 9.54 10.86
CA GLN A 63 -15.20 10.47 11.89
C GLN A 63 -13.99 11.27 11.40
N ARG A 64 -13.98 12.55 11.77
CA ARG A 64 -12.90 13.49 11.44
C ARG A 64 -12.32 14.09 12.71
N ARG A 65 -11.01 14.29 12.73
CA ARG A 65 -10.32 14.94 13.84
C ARG A 65 -9.17 15.82 13.35
N GLU A 66 -8.85 16.83 14.14
CA GLU A 66 -7.68 17.66 13.94
C GLU A 66 -6.49 17.08 14.71
N ILE A 67 -5.36 16.92 14.02
CA ILE A 67 -4.06 16.70 14.63
C ILE A 67 -3.30 18.02 14.57
N ARG A 68 -2.95 18.56 15.75
CA ARG A 68 -2.27 19.86 15.88
C ARG A 68 -0.78 19.68 16.13
N GLY A 69 0.01 20.41 15.37
CA GLY A 69 1.46 20.46 15.44
C GLY A 69 2.19 19.18 15.02
N LYS A 70 3.46 19.37 14.64
CA LYS A 70 4.40 18.28 14.35
C LYS A 70 4.55 17.33 15.53
N SER A 71 4.43 17.85 16.76
CA SER A 71 4.45 17.06 17.99
C SER A 71 3.23 16.14 18.12
N GLY A 72 2.06 16.55 17.63
CA GLY A 72 0.85 15.74 17.58
C GLY A 72 1.01 14.50 16.68
N VAL A 73 1.59 14.68 15.50
CA VAL A 73 1.95 13.58 14.59
C VAL A 73 2.93 12.61 15.24
N LYS A 74 4.01 13.12 15.86
CA LYS A 74 5.07 12.30 16.46
C LYS A 74 4.57 11.48 17.65
N ARG A 75 3.83 12.13 18.56
CA ARG A 75 3.34 11.51 19.80
C ARG A 75 2.22 10.52 19.55
N ASP A 76 1.47 10.69 18.45
CA ASP A 76 0.29 9.91 18.12
C ASP A 76 -0.66 9.79 19.33
N ARG A 77 -0.97 10.93 19.94
CA ARG A 77 -1.75 10.99 21.21
C ARG A 77 -3.08 10.24 21.10
N TYR A 78 -3.68 10.23 19.91
CA TYR A 78 -4.97 9.61 19.65
C TYR A 78 -4.86 8.16 19.17
N GLY A 79 -3.65 7.62 18.98
CA GLY A 79 -3.44 6.25 18.49
C GLY A 79 -3.96 6.01 17.08
N VAL A 80 -4.05 7.06 16.26
CA VAL A 80 -4.63 6.98 14.91
C VAL A 80 -3.57 6.97 13.83
N VAL A 81 -2.41 7.60 14.09
CA VAL A 81 -1.36 7.83 13.10
C VAL A 81 -0.56 6.56 12.87
N LYS A 82 -0.40 5.71 13.88
CA LYS A 82 0.35 4.45 13.80
C LYS A 82 -0.56 3.24 13.74
N PHE A 83 -0.05 2.18 13.13
CA PHE A 83 -0.57 0.84 13.34
C PHE A 83 -0.36 0.41 14.81
N PRO A 84 -1.15 -0.56 15.30
CA PRO A 84 -0.86 -1.22 16.57
C PRO A 84 0.59 -1.70 16.63
N LYS A 85 1.15 -1.78 17.84
CA LYS A 85 2.52 -2.26 18.01
C LYS A 85 2.64 -3.68 17.48
N SER A 86 3.46 -3.87 16.46
CA SER A 86 3.60 -5.16 15.76
C SER A 86 5.06 -5.47 15.40
N MET A 87 5.98 -4.53 15.62
CA MET A 87 7.39 -4.65 15.27
C MET A 87 8.30 -4.23 16.43
N CYS A 88 9.51 -4.79 16.46
CA CYS A 88 10.58 -4.32 17.36
C CYS A 88 11.27 -3.08 16.79
N ASP A 89 11.91 -2.30 17.66
CA ASP A 89 12.66 -1.09 17.35
C ASP A 89 13.74 -1.29 16.27
N ARG A 90 14.48 -2.41 16.33
CA ARG A 90 15.55 -2.72 15.38
C ARG A 90 14.99 -2.95 13.97
N CYS A 91 13.88 -3.67 13.84
CA CYS A 91 13.24 -3.89 12.56
C CYS A 91 12.56 -2.63 12.03
N ASN A 92 11.83 -1.92 12.90
CA ASN A 92 11.02 -0.78 12.49
C ASN A 92 11.81 0.49 12.20
N ASN A 93 13.03 0.60 12.73
CA ASN A 93 13.89 1.78 12.56
C ASN A 93 15.18 1.45 11.82
N ALA A 94 16.07 0.64 12.42
CA ALA A 94 17.42 0.45 11.90
C ALA A 94 17.45 -0.36 10.59
N ARG A 95 16.69 -1.45 10.51
CA ARG A 95 16.68 -2.34 9.33
C ARG A 95 15.87 -1.77 8.18
N SER A 96 14.77 -1.05 8.46
CA SER A 96 13.92 -0.47 7.41
C SER A 96 14.42 0.87 6.89
N GLN A 97 15.46 1.47 7.48
CA GLN A 97 15.92 2.80 7.09
C GLN A 97 16.17 2.96 5.58
N PRO A 98 16.76 1.99 4.86
CA PRO A 98 16.91 2.11 3.41
C PRO A 98 15.57 2.11 2.67
N PHE A 99 14.56 1.42 3.19
CA PHE A 99 13.22 1.35 2.63
C PHE A 99 12.48 2.68 2.85
N ASP A 100 12.60 3.21 4.06
CA ASP A 100 12.07 4.51 4.46
C ASP A 100 12.61 5.63 3.56
N LEU A 101 13.91 5.65 3.29
CA LEU A 101 14.54 6.63 2.39
C LEU A 101 14.07 6.49 0.93
N ALA A 102 13.91 5.27 0.43
CA ALA A 102 13.41 5.04 -0.93
C ALA A 102 11.97 5.59 -1.07
N TYR A 103 11.14 5.34 -0.06
CA TYR A 103 9.78 5.89 -0.02
C TYR A 103 9.76 7.42 0.06
N ASP A 104 10.58 8.04 0.93
CA ASP A 104 10.63 9.50 1.05
C ASP A 104 10.90 10.16 -0.32
N THR A 105 11.90 9.66 -1.06
CA THR A 105 12.21 10.13 -2.43
C THR A 105 11.03 9.93 -3.40
N PHE A 106 10.38 8.77 -3.37
CA PHE A 106 9.21 8.50 -4.23
C PHE A 106 8.04 9.43 -3.91
N SER A 107 7.73 9.60 -2.63
CA SER A 107 6.64 10.48 -2.20
C SER A 107 6.93 11.93 -2.58
N ASP A 108 8.17 12.40 -2.42
CA ASP A 108 8.56 13.76 -2.82
C ASP A 108 8.44 13.95 -4.34
N TYR A 109 8.84 12.95 -5.14
CA TYR A 109 8.61 12.97 -6.58
C TYR A 109 7.12 13.12 -6.91
N LEU A 110 6.24 12.31 -6.32
CA LEU A 110 4.80 12.37 -6.60
C LEU A 110 4.16 13.70 -6.22
N VAL A 111 4.62 14.33 -5.14
CA VAL A 111 4.11 15.64 -4.68
C VAL A 111 4.59 16.77 -5.58
N THR A 112 5.85 16.71 -6.02
CA THR A 112 6.44 17.74 -6.90
C THR A 112 6.01 17.59 -8.36
N HIS A 113 5.50 16.41 -8.76
CA HIS A 113 5.03 16.11 -10.10
C HIS A 113 3.54 15.73 -10.10
N PRO A 114 2.61 16.66 -9.80
CA PRO A 114 1.17 16.35 -9.66
C PRO A 114 0.51 15.83 -10.96
N TYR A 115 1.17 16.02 -12.11
CA TYR A 115 0.73 15.50 -13.40
C TYR A 115 1.10 14.03 -13.63
N ALA A 116 1.94 13.42 -12.77
CA ALA A 116 2.37 12.03 -12.88
C ALA A 116 1.18 11.06 -12.99
N ARG A 117 0.06 11.38 -12.35
CA ARG A 117 -1.20 10.59 -12.43
C ARG A 117 -1.81 10.49 -13.84
N HIS A 118 -1.40 11.36 -14.75
CA HIS A 118 -1.85 11.37 -16.15
C HIS A 118 -0.89 10.64 -17.08
N LEU A 119 0.29 10.28 -16.58
CA LEU A 119 1.26 9.50 -17.33
C LEU A 119 0.79 8.03 -17.39
N PRO A 120 1.18 7.29 -18.43
CA PRO A 120 0.87 5.88 -18.51
C PRO A 120 1.62 5.02 -17.49
N GLY A 121 2.74 5.51 -16.97
CA GLY A 121 3.65 4.82 -16.08
C GLY A 121 4.59 5.82 -15.40
N ILE A 122 5.42 5.31 -14.47
CA ILE A 122 6.46 6.09 -13.79
C ILE A 122 7.82 5.57 -14.22
N GLY A 123 8.66 6.43 -14.78
CA GLY A 123 10.06 6.09 -15.07
C GLY A 123 10.90 6.16 -13.81
N PHE A 124 11.41 5.03 -13.32
CA PHE A 124 12.18 5.05 -12.07
C PHE A 124 13.56 5.70 -12.18
N ALA A 125 14.10 5.80 -13.40
CA ALA A 125 15.28 6.63 -13.65
C ALA A 125 14.98 8.13 -13.41
N ASP A 126 13.75 8.60 -13.65
CA ASP A 126 13.36 9.98 -13.37
C ASP A 126 13.19 10.24 -11.87
N VAL A 127 12.84 9.19 -11.11
CA VAL A 127 12.65 9.27 -9.65
C VAL A 127 13.98 9.16 -8.90
N TYR A 128 14.81 8.19 -9.26
CA TYR A 128 15.99 7.79 -8.49
C TYR A 128 17.32 7.98 -9.21
N GLY A 129 17.30 8.40 -10.48
CA GLY A 129 18.48 8.55 -11.30
C GLY A 129 19.05 7.24 -11.82
N MET A 130 20.31 7.29 -12.25
CA MET A 130 21.09 6.12 -12.66
C MET A 130 21.26 5.15 -11.48
N GLY A 131 21.08 3.85 -11.73
CA GLY A 131 21.17 2.83 -10.67
C GLY A 131 19.92 2.74 -9.79
N TRP A 132 18.75 3.07 -10.33
CA TRP A 132 17.46 3.03 -9.62
C TRP A 132 17.08 1.66 -9.05
N GLN A 133 17.60 0.56 -9.60
CA GLN A 133 17.11 -0.81 -9.36
C GLN A 133 17.13 -1.20 -7.87
N PRO A 134 18.24 -1.05 -7.11
CA PRO A 134 18.25 -1.40 -5.69
C PRO A 134 17.31 -0.51 -4.87
N THR A 135 17.16 0.76 -5.26
CA THR A 135 16.30 1.73 -4.57
C THR A 135 14.82 1.42 -4.78
N VAL A 136 14.42 1.01 -5.98
CA VAL A 136 13.05 0.57 -6.28
C VAL A 136 12.68 -0.71 -5.54
N LEU A 137 13.63 -1.63 -5.38
CA LEU A 137 13.43 -2.81 -4.54
C LEU A 137 13.23 -2.42 -3.06
N ASN A 138 13.96 -1.42 -2.57
CA ASN A 138 13.73 -0.84 -1.25
C ASN A 138 12.38 -0.12 -1.13
N LEU A 139 11.88 0.53 -2.18
CA LEU A 139 10.53 1.08 -2.23
C LEU A 139 9.48 -0.04 -2.08
N ALA A 140 9.65 -1.16 -2.80
CA ALA A 140 8.76 -2.31 -2.66
C ALA A 140 8.80 -2.89 -1.24
N ARG A 141 9.98 -2.96 -0.61
CA ARG A 141 10.13 -3.41 0.78
C ARG A 141 9.48 -2.46 1.79
N TYR A 142 9.46 -1.16 1.52
CA TYR A 142 8.69 -0.21 2.33
C TYR A 142 7.21 -0.57 2.31
N TYR A 143 6.64 -0.77 1.12
CA TYR A 143 5.23 -1.16 1.00
C TYR A 143 4.96 -2.54 1.61
N ALA A 144 5.88 -3.51 1.47
CA ALA A 144 5.76 -4.82 2.11
C ALA A 144 5.74 -4.72 3.65
N LYS A 145 6.59 -3.86 4.24
CA LYS A 145 6.58 -3.54 5.67
C LYS A 145 5.24 -2.93 6.10
N HIS A 146 4.76 -1.95 5.34
CA HIS A 146 3.50 -1.25 5.59
C HIS A 146 2.30 -2.22 5.55
N PHE A 147 2.17 -2.99 4.48
CA PHE A 147 1.10 -3.98 4.33
C PHE A 147 1.23 -5.14 5.31
N GLY A 148 2.43 -5.55 5.71
CA GLY A 148 2.63 -6.50 6.80
C GLY A 148 2.07 -6.00 8.15
N CYS A 149 2.25 -4.70 8.45
CA CYS A 149 1.62 -4.09 9.63
C CYS A 149 0.10 -4.03 9.50
N GLN A 150 -0.42 -3.81 8.28
CA GLN A 150 -1.85 -3.85 8.00
C GLN A 150 -2.43 -5.27 8.14
N MET A 151 -1.70 -6.32 7.71
CA MET A 151 -2.07 -7.72 7.94
C MET A 151 -2.20 -8.01 9.42
N VAL A 152 -1.20 -7.66 10.24
CA VAL A 152 -1.26 -7.86 11.70
C VAL A 152 -2.45 -7.11 12.32
N ARG A 153 -2.68 -5.85 11.94
CA ARG A 153 -3.87 -5.10 12.39
C ARG A 153 -5.17 -5.82 12.01
N THR A 154 -5.19 -6.43 10.83
CA THR A 154 -6.37 -7.13 10.32
C THR A 154 -6.54 -8.50 10.97
N GLY A 155 -5.50 -9.07 11.61
CA GLY A 155 -5.51 -10.43 12.14
C GLY A 155 -5.14 -11.47 11.07
N ILE A 156 -4.42 -11.06 10.02
CA ILE A 156 -3.89 -11.96 9.00
C ILE A 156 -2.43 -12.27 9.37
N GLU A 157 -2.07 -13.54 9.35
CA GLU A 157 -0.68 -13.94 9.52
C GLU A 157 0.19 -13.39 8.38
N VAL A 158 1.30 -12.75 8.72
CA VAL A 158 2.24 -12.26 7.70
C VAL A 158 2.96 -13.45 7.08
N PRO A 159 2.91 -13.63 5.74
CA PRO A 159 3.55 -14.74 5.05
C PRO A 159 5.08 -14.76 5.23
N GLN A 160 5.69 -15.94 5.15
CA GLN A 160 7.15 -16.08 5.22
C GLN A 160 7.84 -15.38 4.04
N SER A 161 7.26 -15.43 2.84
CA SER A 161 7.77 -14.73 1.65
C SER A 161 7.94 -13.22 1.87
N VAL A 162 7.00 -12.58 2.57
CA VAL A 162 7.08 -11.15 2.92
C VAL A 162 8.27 -10.92 3.86
N ARG A 163 8.47 -11.79 4.86
CA ARG A 163 9.64 -11.70 5.75
C ARG A 163 10.95 -11.88 4.99
N ASP A 164 11.01 -12.87 4.09
CA ASP A 164 12.19 -13.17 3.28
C ASP A 164 12.52 -12.01 2.32
N PHE A 165 11.49 -11.41 1.72
CA PHE A 165 11.62 -10.21 0.89
C PHE A 165 12.21 -9.03 1.66
N LEU A 166 11.74 -8.78 2.89
CA LEU A 166 12.35 -7.78 3.77
C LEU A 166 13.76 -8.17 4.22
N ASN A 167 14.10 -9.46 4.23
CA ASN A 167 15.43 -9.98 4.56
C ASN A 167 16.40 -10.00 3.36
N GLY A 168 15.97 -9.56 2.18
CA GLY A 168 16.84 -9.43 1.01
C GLY A 168 16.48 -10.32 -0.17
N ALA A 169 15.41 -11.13 -0.11
CA ALA A 169 14.91 -11.77 -1.33
C ALA A 169 14.44 -10.71 -2.34
N ASP A 170 14.53 -11.05 -3.62
CA ASP A 170 14.26 -10.12 -4.72
C ASP A 170 12.79 -10.13 -5.18
N ASP A 171 12.00 -11.11 -4.77
CA ASP A 171 10.57 -11.23 -5.09
C ASP A 171 9.80 -12.02 -4.02
N MET A 172 8.47 -12.05 -4.14
CA MET A 172 7.54 -12.81 -3.32
C MET A 172 6.61 -13.64 -4.23
N ILE A 173 6.74 -14.96 -4.21
CA ILE A 173 5.98 -15.87 -5.09
C ILE A 173 4.45 -15.79 -4.92
N ASP A 174 3.99 -15.34 -3.76
CA ASP A 174 2.60 -15.30 -3.34
C ASP A 174 2.04 -13.89 -3.20
N ALA A 175 2.79 -12.87 -3.62
CA ALA A 175 2.36 -11.49 -3.57
C ALA A 175 2.59 -10.73 -4.87
N HIS A 176 1.77 -9.73 -5.12
CA HIS A 176 1.86 -8.87 -6.29
C HIS A 176 1.65 -7.41 -5.90
N MET A 177 2.54 -6.54 -6.38
CA MET A 177 2.49 -5.10 -6.20
C MET A 177 2.41 -4.38 -7.53
N ALA A 178 1.42 -3.51 -7.68
CA ALA A 178 1.23 -2.69 -8.85
C ALA A 178 1.11 -1.21 -8.49
N LEU A 179 1.63 -0.32 -9.35
CA LEU A 179 1.28 1.10 -9.29
C LEU A 179 -0.16 1.26 -9.76
N VAL A 180 -0.94 2.02 -9.00
CA VAL A 180 -2.38 2.18 -9.23
C VAL A 180 -2.86 3.62 -9.09
N THR A 181 -3.96 3.93 -9.74
CA THR A 181 -4.78 5.13 -9.52
C THR A 181 -6.26 4.76 -9.61
N THR A 182 -7.13 5.51 -8.96
CA THR A 182 -8.57 5.22 -8.91
C THR A 182 -9.39 6.50 -8.99
N ASP A 183 -10.51 6.46 -9.71
CA ASP A 183 -11.42 7.61 -9.83
C ASP A 183 -12.02 8.00 -8.48
N SER A 184 -12.22 7.03 -7.58
CA SER A 184 -12.66 7.29 -6.20
C SER A 184 -11.72 8.24 -5.46
N ILE A 185 -10.40 8.12 -5.64
CA ILE A 185 -9.44 9.04 -5.02
C ILE A 185 -9.46 10.40 -5.73
N HIS A 186 -9.59 10.43 -7.06
CA HIS A 186 -9.62 11.66 -7.83
C HIS A 186 -10.81 12.56 -7.51
N ASP A 187 -11.97 11.96 -7.23
CA ASP A 187 -13.20 12.65 -6.91
C ASP A 187 -13.34 12.96 -5.41
N SER A 188 -12.40 12.47 -4.59
CA SER A 188 -12.37 12.73 -3.16
C SER A 188 -11.54 13.98 -2.79
N PRO A 189 -11.82 14.61 -1.62
CA PRO A 189 -10.92 15.61 -1.03
C PRO A 189 -9.50 15.08 -0.77
N ALA A 190 -9.33 13.75 -0.72
CA ALA A 190 -8.05 13.10 -0.47
C ALA A 190 -7.15 13.02 -1.73
N ARG A 191 -7.58 13.52 -2.89
CA ARG A 191 -6.79 13.58 -4.13
C ARG A 191 -5.40 14.20 -3.95
N LYS A 192 -5.27 15.16 -3.03
CA LYS A 192 -4.00 15.84 -2.67
C LYS A 192 -3.44 15.37 -1.32
N GLY A 193 -4.08 14.39 -0.69
CA GLY A 193 -3.77 13.90 0.65
C GLY A 193 -3.07 12.53 0.61
N LEU A 194 -3.23 11.78 1.71
CA LEU A 194 -2.75 10.41 1.85
C LEU A 194 -3.95 9.52 2.19
N THR A 195 -4.05 8.36 1.55
CA THR A 195 -5.18 7.45 1.73
C THR A 195 -4.72 6.00 1.83
N ILE A 196 -5.34 5.22 2.71
CA ILE A 196 -5.27 3.75 2.71
C ILE A 196 -6.68 3.28 2.35
N SER A 197 -6.80 2.52 1.28
CA SER A 197 -8.08 1.94 0.89
C SER A 197 -8.56 0.91 1.90
N PRO A 198 -9.87 0.68 2.00
CA PRO A 198 -10.41 -0.47 2.72
C PRO A 198 -9.72 -1.75 2.24
N GLY A 199 -9.21 -2.53 3.18
CA GLY A 199 -8.61 -3.82 2.87
C GLY A 199 -9.70 -4.86 2.59
N ALA A 200 -9.42 -5.77 1.65
CA ALA A 200 -10.28 -6.93 1.39
C ALA A 200 -9.57 -8.21 1.80
N VAL A 201 -10.31 -9.12 2.42
CA VAL A 201 -9.82 -10.46 2.81
C VAL A 201 -10.59 -11.49 2.00
N PHE A 202 -9.86 -12.40 1.36
CA PHE A 202 -10.45 -13.51 0.63
C PHE A 202 -10.39 -14.76 1.47
N LEU A 203 -11.51 -15.47 1.51
CA LEU A 203 -11.65 -16.73 2.21
C LEU A 203 -11.72 -17.86 1.20
N LYS A 204 -11.35 -19.05 1.65
CA LYS A 204 -11.69 -20.27 0.91
C LYS A 204 -13.23 -20.40 0.82
N PRO A 205 -13.82 -20.94 -0.26
CA PRO A 205 -15.28 -21.02 -0.41
C PRO A 205 -16.03 -21.75 0.71
N ASP A 206 -15.34 -22.62 1.46
CA ASP A 206 -15.89 -23.34 2.62
C ASP A 206 -15.72 -22.59 3.95
N TYR A 207 -15.26 -21.33 3.91
CA TYR A 207 -14.99 -20.48 5.08
C TYR A 207 -14.04 -21.09 6.12
N SER A 208 -13.20 -22.06 5.72
CA SER A 208 -12.29 -22.74 6.65
C SER A 208 -11.00 -21.97 6.95
N ARG A 209 -10.65 -20.99 6.11
CA ARG A 209 -9.41 -20.20 6.24
C ARG A 209 -9.41 -18.94 5.39
N VAL A 210 -8.51 -18.02 5.75
CA VAL A 210 -8.05 -16.93 4.88
C VAL A 210 -7.15 -17.49 3.77
N ASP A 211 -7.49 -17.13 2.53
CA ASP A 211 -6.82 -17.58 1.31
C ASP A 211 -6.16 -16.43 0.53
N GLY A 212 -6.42 -15.17 0.91
CA GLY A 212 -5.73 -14.01 0.37
C GLY A 212 -6.16 -12.69 0.98
N CYS A 213 -5.51 -11.61 0.58
CA CYS A 213 -5.95 -10.25 0.90
C CYS A 213 -5.49 -9.24 -0.15
N VAL A 214 -6.16 -8.09 -0.22
CA VAL A 214 -5.77 -6.94 -1.03
C VAL A 214 -5.80 -5.68 -0.18
N PHE A 215 -4.74 -4.89 -0.32
CA PHE A 215 -4.61 -3.58 0.29
C PHE A 215 -4.15 -2.58 -0.76
N ALA A 216 -4.44 -1.29 -0.53
CA ALA A 216 -3.85 -0.23 -1.33
C ALA A 216 -3.59 1.00 -0.45
N CYS A 217 -2.51 1.72 -0.74
CA CYS A 217 -2.22 3.00 -0.13
C CYS A 217 -1.71 3.99 -1.17
N TYR A 218 -2.05 5.27 -0.99
CA TYR A 218 -1.94 6.32 -1.98
C TYR A 218 -1.22 7.55 -1.41
N VAL A 219 -0.31 8.08 -2.21
CA VAL A 219 0.27 9.40 -2.06
C VAL A 219 -0.32 10.31 -3.14
N GLY A 220 -1.17 11.24 -2.72
CA GLY A 220 -2.01 12.01 -3.63
C GLY A 220 -2.92 11.08 -4.43
N SER A 221 -2.68 10.97 -5.73
CA SER A 221 -3.50 10.16 -6.64
C SER A 221 -2.84 8.86 -7.11
N ILE A 222 -1.56 8.63 -6.79
CA ILE A 222 -0.86 7.41 -7.18
C ILE A 222 -0.64 6.58 -5.92
N GLY A 223 -0.92 5.29 -6.02
CA GLY A 223 -0.74 4.36 -4.93
C GLY A 223 -0.06 3.07 -5.35
N VAL A 224 0.12 2.20 -4.37
CA VAL A 224 0.52 0.81 -4.58
C VAL A 224 -0.62 -0.07 -4.12
N ARG A 225 -1.09 -0.94 -5.01
CA ARG A 225 -1.95 -2.07 -4.69
C ARG A 225 -1.08 -3.26 -4.35
N TYR A 226 -1.35 -3.90 -3.23
CA TYR A 226 -0.75 -5.16 -2.81
C TYR A 226 -1.81 -6.25 -2.79
N GLU A 227 -1.51 -7.38 -3.40
CA GLU A 227 -2.29 -8.60 -3.33
C GLU A 227 -1.43 -9.71 -2.77
N TRP A 228 -2.01 -10.51 -1.87
CA TRP A 228 -1.42 -11.76 -1.43
C TRP A 228 -2.41 -12.91 -1.64
N ARG A 229 -1.89 -14.05 -2.09
CA ARG A 229 -2.65 -15.29 -2.33
C ARG A 229 -1.91 -16.47 -1.70
N ARG A 230 -2.55 -17.18 -0.78
CA ARG A 230 -1.96 -18.34 -0.10
C ARG A 230 -1.44 -19.42 -1.06
N THR A 231 -2.09 -19.59 -2.21
CA THR A 231 -1.72 -20.58 -3.23
C THR A 231 -0.58 -20.15 -4.15
N GLY A 232 0.00 -18.97 -3.94
CA GLY A 232 0.92 -18.35 -4.89
C GLY A 232 0.19 -17.56 -5.98
N ILE A 233 0.94 -16.69 -6.67
CA ILE A 233 0.49 -15.99 -7.87
C ILE A 233 1.35 -16.50 -9.04
N PRO A 234 0.76 -17.09 -10.08
CA PRO A 234 1.49 -17.59 -11.24
C PRO A 234 2.39 -16.51 -11.86
N ASP A 235 3.59 -16.88 -12.34
CA ASP A 235 4.59 -15.94 -12.86
C ASP A 235 4.07 -15.05 -13.99
N ASN A 236 3.25 -15.60 -14.89
CA ASN A 236 2.62 -14.85 -15.98
C ASN A 236 1.63 -13.77 -15.49
N ASN A 237 1.20 -13.85 -14.23
CA ASN A 237 0.31 -12.90 -13.57
C ASN A 237 1.03 -12.10 -12.47
N ARG A 238 2.32 -12.35 -12.22
CA ARG A 238 3.12 -11.68 -11.17
C ARG A 238 4.05 -10.61 -11.77
N SER A 239 3.44 -9.61 -12.40
CA SER A 239 4.19 -8.46 -12.96
C SER A 239 4.38 -7.37 -11.92
N GLN A 240 5.39 -7.53 -11.06
CA GLN A 240 5.70 -6.54 -10.03
C GLN A 240 6.11 -5.19 -10.63
N PHE A 241 5.64 -4.08 -10.07
CA PHE A 241 6.06 -2.76 -10.55
C PHE A 241 7.58 -2.59 -10.51
N PHE A 242 8.25 -3.22 -9.54
CA PHE A 242 9.69 -3.11 -9.32
C PHE A 242 10.55 -3.98 -10.25
N HIS A 243 9.92 -4.80 -11.11
CA HIS A 243 10.63 -5.54 -12.17
C HIS A 243 10.89 -4.69 -13.41
N HIS A 244 10.25 -3.51 -13.52
CA HIS A 244 10.23 -2.72 -14.74
C HIS A 244 10.89 -1.35 -14.51
N PRO A 245 11.64 -0.82 -15.49
CA PRO A 245 12.12 0.57 -15.44
C PRO A 245 10.98 1.59 -15.53
N ASN A 246 9.91 1.24 -16.25
CA ASN A 246 8.76 2.09 -16.51
C ASN A 246 7.46 1.31 -16.22
N PRO A 247 7.17 0.94 -14.96
CA PRO A 247 5.91 0.29 -14.62
C PRO A 247 4.70 1.14 -15.02
N LEU A 248 3.68 0.48 -15.55
CA LEU A 248 2.42 1.13 -15.86
C LEU A 248 1.66 1.50 -14.58
N ILE A 249 0.95 2.63 -14.63
CA ILE A 249 -0.06 2.98 -13.65
C ILE A 249 -1.37 2.32 -14.08
N ASN A 250 -1.85 1.38 -13.28
CA ASN A 250 -3.12 0.71 -13.50
C ASN A 250 -4.27 1.61 -13.03
N CYS A 251 -5.22 1.91 -13.92
CA CYS A 251 -6.35 2.78 -13.60
C CYS A 251 -7.56 1.94 -13.20
N PHE A 252 -8.22 2.27 -12.09
CA PHE A 252 -9.45 1.64 -11.62
C PHE A 252 -10.58 2.65 -11.58
N ALA A 253 -11.82 2.21 -11.82
CA ALA A 253 -12.99 3.07 -11.70
C ALA A 253 -13.38 3.30 -10.24
N ASN A 254 -13.13 2.33 -9.36
CA ASN A 254 -13.51 2.38 -7.96
C ASN A 254 -12.73 1.36 -7.11
N GLU A 255 -12.92 1.43 -5.79
CA GLU A 255 -12.28 0.53 -4.82
C GLU A 255 -12.64 -0.95 -5.02
N THR A 256 -13.86 -1.27 -5.48
CA THR A 256 -14.24 -2.66 -5.79
C THR A 256 -13.36 -3.24 -6.89
N GLN A 257 -13.08 -2.47 -7.94
CA GLN A 257 -12.16 -2.90 -8.99
C GLN A 257 -10.70 -2.94 -8.51
N VAL A 258 -10.30 -2.05 -7.60
CA VAL A 258 -8.98 -2.15 -6.93
C VAL A 258 -8.87 -3.48 -6.20
N VAL A 259 -9.91 -3.92 -5.47
CA VAL A 259 -9.93 -5.21 -4.78
C VAL A 259 -9.78 -6.36 -5.78
N HIS A 260 -10.60 -6.39 -6.84
CA HIS A 260 -10.59 -7.48 -7.82
C HIS A 260 -9.37 -7.46 -8.76
N GLY A 261 -8.63 -6.36 -8.84
CA GLY A 261 -7.50 -6.25 -9.76
C GLY A 261 -7.94 -6.15 -11.23
N GLU A 262 -9.09 -5.51 -11.47
CA GLU A 262 -9.68 -5.33 -12.80
C GLU A 262 -9.48 -3.88 -13.30
N PRO A 263 -8.33 -3.55 -13.92
CA PRO A 263 -8.08 -2.19 -14.38
C PRO A 263 -9.02 -1.83 -15.53
N ARG A 264 -9.51 -0.60 -15.51
CA ARG A 264 -10.15 0.01 -16.67
C ARG A 264 -9.10 0.54 -17.66
N PRO A 265 -9.45 0.69 -18.94
CA PRO A 265 -8.53 1.28 -19.90
C PRO A 265 -8.11 2.70 -19.50
N GLN A 266 -6.86 3.05 -19.79
CA GLN A 266 -6.35 4.40 -19.57
C GLN A 266 -7.14 5.43 -20.38
N GLY A 267 -7.31 6.63 -19.80
CA GLY A 267 -8.05 7.73 -20.42
C GLY A 267 -7.37 8.26 -21.69
N LYS A 268 -8.10 9.02 -22.50
CA LYS A 268 -7.64 9.54 -23.81
C LYS A 268 -6.31 10.31 -23.71
N ILE A 269 -6.09 11.07 -22.64
CA ILE A 269 -4.86 11.84 -22.40
C ILE A 269 -3.66 10.91 -22.19
N ALA A 270 -3.78 9.89 -21.35
CA ALA A 270 -2.71 8.92 -21.10
C ALA A 270 -2.38 8.12 -22.37
N ARG A 271 -3.39 7.74 -23.17
CA ARG A 271 -3.18 7.11 -24.49
C ARG A 271 -2.47 8.03 -25.48
N LEU A 272 -2.76 9.33 -25.46
CA LEU A 272 -2.06 10.32 -26.27
C LEU A 272 -0.58 10.42 -25.87
N PHE A 273 -0.28 10.46 -24.56
CA PHE A 273 1.10 10.40 -24.08
C PHE A 273 1.81 9.10 -24.44
N GLN A 274 1.14 7.94 -24.36
CA GLN A 274 1.70 6.68 -24.85
C GLN A 274 2.01 6.72 -26.34
N TRP A 275 1.14 7.33 -27.15
CA TRP A 275 1.36 7.47 -28.58
C TRP A 275 2.52 8.42 -28.90
N LEU A 276 2.62 9.57 -28.22
CA LEU A 276 3.70 10.54 -28.39
C LEU A 276 5.07 9.99 -27.96
N ASN A 277 5.09 9.14 -26.93
CA ASN A 277 6.31 8.58 -26.38
C ASN A 277 6.64 7.17 -26.91
N LYS A 278 5.93 6.68 -27.94
CA LYS A 278 6.35 5.46 -28.63
C LYS A 278 7.68 5.77 -29.34
N PRO A 279 8.75 5.00 -29.10
CA PRO A 279 9.94 5.13 -29.92
C PRO A 279 9.55 4.89 -31.38
N SER A 280 9.96 5.80 -32.26
CA SER A 280 9.87 5.59 -33.70
C SER A 280 10.66 4.31 -34.02
N ASN A 281 9.98 3.28 -34.52
CA ASN A 281 10.64 2.11 -35.09
C ASN A 281 11.49 2.50 -36.31
#